data_AF-A0A954D668-F1
#
_entry.id   AF-A0A954D668-F1
#
_cell.length_a   1.000
_cell.length_b   1.000
_cell.length_c   1.000
_cell.angle_alpha   90.00
_cell.angle_beta   90.00
_cell.angle_gamma   90.00
#
_symmetry.space_group_name_H-M   'P 1'
#
loop_
_entity.id
_entity.type
_entity.pdbx_description
1 polymer ?
#
loop_
_entity_poly.entity_id
_entity_poly.type
_entity_poly.pdbx_seq_one_letter_code
_entity_poly.pdbx_strand_id
1 'polypeptide(L)'
;YYPGRTRHMHLKVEGDATPLLTTQLYFPGESLNPTDLYYDPHLEVLAIDVSMSGDLVASFDFHLPSTCTAPSIADGPDSGSYAGGTTVQLSVEGTGTPPRSYQWRRDGIDLDDAPGVTGATSPTLELSDFDLGVVGLYSCVVTNLCGSATSGTASLDLASGPTFSRGDCDADGLLGIADPIRVLDYAFSGGSLPTCLDGCDGNDDGAVDLGDAVFVLGFLFVGGPTPSTPYPGCGEDPTSDPLDCARSCP
;
A
#
# COMPACT_ATOMS: atom_id res chain seq x y z
N TYR A 1 37.97 6.52 -27.68
CA TYR A 1 37.13 7.12 -28.74
C TYR A 1 35.87 6.28 -28.82
N TYR A 2 34.74 6.82 -28.38
CA TYR A 2 33.45 6.15 -28.45
C TYR A 2 32.73 6.65 -29.72
N PRO A 3 32.43 5.79 -30.70
CA PRO A 3 31.74 6.22 -31.92
C PRO A 3 30.41 6.91 -31.58
N GLY A 4 30.19 8.11 -32.11
CA GLY A 4 28.94 8.87 -31.90
C GLY A 4 28.86 9.69 -30.61
N ARG A 5 29.90 9.67 -29.76
CA ARG A 5 29.99 10.56 -28.59
C ARG A 5 30.72 11.85 -28.94
N THR A 6 30.27 12.98 -28.41
CA THR A 6 31.04 14.22 -28.49
C THR A 6 32.32 14.10 -27.67
N ARG A 7 33.29 15.00 -27.89
CA ARG A 7 34.51 15.02 -27.07
C ARG A 7 34.14 15.36 -25.62
N HIS A 8 34.65 14.58 -24.68
CA HIS A 8 34.41 14.77 -23.27
C HIS A 8 35.61 14.28 -22.44
N MET A 9 35.65 14.70 -21.18
CA MET A 9 36.59 14.21 -20.18
C MET A 9 35.81 13.50 -19.09
N HIS A 10 36.29 12.35 -18.65
CA HIS A 10 35.77 11.73 -17.42
C HIS A 10 36.49 12.34 -16.23
N LEU A 11 35.72 12.86 -15.28
CA LEU A 11 36.25 13.31 -14.01
C LEU A 11 35.87 12.32 -12.90
N LYS A 12 36.84 12.08 -12.04
CA LYS A 12 36.68 11.31 -10.82
C LYS A 12 37.13 12.18 -9.66
N VAL A 13 36.24 12.37 -8.68
CA VAL A 13 36.54 13.08 -7.45
C VAL A 13 36.36 12.10 -6.30
N GLU A 14 37.42 11.91 -5.52
CA GLU A 14 37.45 11.04 -4.35
C GLU A 14 38.00 11.87 -3.19
N GLY A 15 37.19 12.03 -2.14
CA GLY A 15 37.63 12.53 -0.85
C GLY A 15 37.94 11.39 0.10
N ASP A 16 38.72 11.65 1.15
CA ASP A 16 39.25 10.65 2.10
C ASP A 16 38.19 9.73 2.74
N ALA A 17 36.91 10.12 2.73
CA ALA A 17 35.80 9.36 3.29
C ALA A 17 34.49 9.44 2.46
N THR A 18 34.55 9.82 1.18
CA THR A 18 33.36 9.96 0.33
C THR A 18 33.33 8.90 -0.77
N PRO A 19 32.14 8.42 -1.19
CA PRO A 19 32.03 7.60 -2.40
C PRO A 19 32.69 8.29 -3.59
N LEU A 20 33.34 7.51 -4.45
CA LEU A 20 33.93 7.99 -5.70
C LEU A 20 32.85 8.66 -6.56
N LEU A 21 32.95 9.97 -6.76
CA LEU A 21 32.08 10.70 -7.67
C LEU A 21 32.66 10.63 -9.07
N THR A 22 31.96 9.95 -9.97
CA THR A 22 32.26 9.92 -11.41
C THR A 22 31.31 10.83 -12.16
N THR A 23 31.85 11.73 -12.98
CA THR A 23 31.07 12.53 -13.92
C THR A 23 31.82 12.69 -15.24
N GLN A 24 31.18 13.33 -16.22
CA GLN A 24 31.76 13.66 -17.51
C GLN A 24 31.60 15.16 -17.77
N LEU A 25 32.62 15.77 -18.37
CA LEU A 25 32.65 17.17 -18.74
C LEU A 25 32.76 17.29 -20.26
N TYR A 26 31.96 18.18 -20.83
CA TYR A 26 31.83 18.39 -22.27
C TYR A 26 32.59 19.63 -22.73
N PHE A 27 33.20 19.57 -23.92
CA PHE A 27 33.85 20.74 -24.49
C PHE A 27 32.81 21.66 -25.16
N PRO A 28 32.83 22.98 -24.88
CA PRO A 28 31.88 23.91 -25.48
C PRO A 28 32.09 24.01 -26.99
N GLY A 29 30.99 24.08 -27.75
CA GLY A 29 31.01 24.28 -29.20
C GLY A 29 31.41 23.07 -30.05
N GLU A 30 31.53 21.88 -29.47
CA GLU A 30 31.74 20.66 -30.24
C GLU A 30 30.51 20.34 -31.11
N SER A 31 30.75 20.03 -32.39
CA SER A 31 29.69 19.84 -33.38
C SER A 31 28.77 18.65 -33.11
N LEU A 32 29.21 17.73 -32.24
CA LEU A 32 28.47 16.55 -31.83
C LEU A 32 27.69 16.73 -30.51
N ASN A 33 27.83 17.86 -29.80
CA ASN A 33 27.06 18.11 -28.56
C ASN A 33 25.54 17.95 -28.78
N PRO A 34 24.92 18.52 -29.84
CA PRO A 34 23.47 18.43 -30.03
C PRO A 34 22.96 17.02 -30.36
N THR A 35 23.84 16.09 -30.73
CA THR A 35 23.48 14.73 -31.16
C THR A 35 23.93 13.65 -30.19
N ASP A 36 24.70 13.99 -29.14
CA ASP A 36 25.08 13.05 -28.09
C ASP A 36 23.95 12.92 -27.06
N LEU A 37 23.39 11.71 -26.93
CA LEU A 37 22.31 11.37 -26.00
C LEU A 37 22.63 11.65 -24.52
N TYR A 38 23.92 11.73 -24.17
CA TYR A 38 24.37 11.95 -22.80
C TYR A 38 24.86 13.37 -22.54
N TYR A 39 24.85 14.22 -23.57
CA TYR A 39 25.25 15.62 -23.44
C TYR A 39 24.31 16.36 -22.48
N ASP A 40 24.91 16.99 -21.47
CA ASP A 40 24.24 17.88 -20.56
C ASP A 40 24.92 19.26 -20.63
N PRO A 41 24.21 20.33 -21.04
CA PRO A 41 24.78 21.68 -21.12
C PRO A 41 25.26 22.21 -19.76
N HIS A 42 24.78 21.66 -18.64
CA HIS A 42 25.27 22.01 -17.30
C HIS A 42 26.66 21.44 -16.99
N LEU A 43 27.16 20.51 -17.81
CA LEU A 43 28.46 19.87 -17.65
C LEU A 43 29.51 20.37 -18.67
N GLU A 44 29.27 21.51 -19.33
CA GLU A 44 30.25 22.12 -20.22
C GLU A 44 31.41 22.80 -19.46
N VAL A 45 32.61 22.75 -20.04
CA VAL A 45 33.77 23.52 -19.53
C VAL A 45 33.48 25.02 -19.59
N LEU A 46 33.66 25.73 -18.48
CA LEU A 46 33.38 27.17 -18.38
C LEU A 46 34.36 28.03 -19.20
N ALA A 47 35.63 27.65 -19.24
CA ALA A 47 36.66 28.33 -20.01
C ALA A 47 37.78 27.37 -20.39
N ILE A 48 38.28 27.52 -21.61
CA ILE A 48 39.51 26.88 -22.09
C ILE A 48 40.44 28.02 -22.49
N ASP A 49 41.51 28.20 -21.74
CA ASP A 49 42.57 29.14 -22.11
C ASP A 49 43.78 28.36 -22.67
N VAL A 50 44.48 28.98 -23.61
CA VAL A 50 45.75 28.46 -24.11
C VAL A 50 46.83 29.31 -23.47
N SER A 51 47.53 28.70 -22.50
CA SER A 51 48.64 29.35 -21.83
C SER A 51 49.74 29.74 -22.84
N MET A 52 50.62 30.67 -22.47
CA MET A 52 51.74 31.10 -23.33
C MET A 52 52.73 29.97 -23.68
N SER A 53 52.68 28.83 -22.98
CA SER A 53 53.44 27.60 -23.31
C SER A 53 52.74 26.69 -24.32
N GLY A 54 51.49 26.97 -24.69
CA GLY A 54 50.65 26.12 -25.55
C GLY A 54 49.84 25.07 -24.80
N ASP A 55 49.91 25.04 -23.46
CA ASP A 55 49.10 24.13 -22.65
C ASP A 55 47.65 24.64 -22.57
N LEU A 56 46.70 23.71 -22.75
CA LEU A 56 45.27 23.96 -22.53
C LEU A 56 44.98 23.94 -21.03
N VAL A 57 44.44 25.04 -20.50
CA VAL A 57 44.00 25.16 -19.10
C VAL A 57 42.49 25.30 -19.08
N ALA A 58 41.81 24.40 -18.40
CA ALA A 58 40.37 24.43 -18.21
C ALA A 58 40.03 24.67 -16.73
N SER A 59 39.04 25.52 -16.47
CA SER A 59 38.49 25.73 -15.12
C SER A 59 37.07 25.20 -15.04
N PHE A 60 36.76 24.56 -13.90
CA PHE A 60 35.46 23.97 -13.61
C PHE A 60 35.11 24.26 -12.16
N ASP A 61 33.88 24.71 -11.90
CA ASP A 61 33.35 24.84 -10.56
C ASP A 61 32.39 23.68 -10.27
N PHE A 62 32.73 22.85 -9.28
CA PHE A 62 31.76 21.93 -8.69
C PHE A 62 30.92 22.70 -7.69
N HIS A 63 29.66 22.97 -8.04
CA HIS A 63 28.68 23.40 -7.07
C HIS A 63 28.19 22.18 -6.28
N LEU A 64 29.01 21.70 -5.34
CA LEU A 64 28.54 20.77 -4.33
C LEU A 64 27.54 21.52 -3.46
N PRO A 65 26.29 21.06 -3.29
CA PRO A 65 25.35 21.73 -2.40
C PRO A 65 26.00 21.85 -1.02
N SER A 66 26.28 23.08 -0.62
CA SER A 66 27.08 23.41 0.57
C SER A 66 26.42 22.97 1.88
N THR A 67 25.17 22.51 1.82
CA THR A 67 24.48 21.85 2.92
C THR A 67 23.75 20.62 2.38
N CYS A 68 24.18 19.45 2.84
CA CYS A 68 23.46 18.22 2.66
C CYS A 68 22.81 17.87 3.99
N THR A 69 21.48 17.87 4.00
CA THR A 69 20.65 17.65 5.18
C THR A 69 20.16 16.21 5.10
N ALA A 70 20.48 15.40 6.11
CA ALA A 70 19.97 14.04 6.22
C ALA A 70 18.44 14.04 6.25
N PRO A 71 17.78 12.96 5.80
CA PRO A 71 16.33 12.92 5.77
C PRO A 71 15.74 13.01 7.18
N SER A 72 14.54 13.58 7.28
CA SER A 72 13.67 13.43 8.45
C SER A 72 12.24 13.25 7.97
N ILE A 73 11.40 12.59 8.77
CA ILE A 73 10.02 12.30 8.40
C ILE A 73 9.14 13.39 9.03
N ALA A 74 8.48 14.20 8.19
CA ALA A 74 7.54 15.20 8.64
C ALA A 74 6.22 14.55 9.04
N ASP A 75 5.67 13.72 8.15
CA ASP A 75 4.47 12.90 8.39
C ASP A 75 4.71 11.45 7.95
N GLY A 76 4.24 10.52 8.78
CA GLY A 76 4.35 9.07 8.56
C GLY A 76 3.04 8.44 8.09
N PRO A 77 3.02 7.11 7.86
CA PRO A 77 1.81 6.42 7.45
C PRO A 77 0.79 6.34 8.58
N ASP A 78 -0.49 6.42 8.23
CA ASP A 78 -1.60 6.22 9.17
C ASP A 78 -1.90 4.73 9.37
N SER A 79 -2.29 4.38 10.60
CA SER A 79 -2.85 3.05 10.90
C SER A 79 -4.33 3.01 10.54
N GLY A 80 -4.85 1.83 10.22
CA GLY A 80 -6.27 1.68 9.89
C GLY A 80 -6.72 0.23 9.82
N SER A 81 -8.05 0.06 9.80
CA SER A 81 -8.67 -1.24 9.56
C SER A 81 -9.50 -1.15 8.28
N TYR A 82 -9.32 -2.11 7.38
CA TYR A 82 -9.86 -2.05 6.01
C TYR A 82 -10.64 -3.31 5.67
N ALA A 83 -11.75 -3.15 4.96
CA ALA A 83 -12.53 -4.28 4.48
C ALA A 83 -11.73 -5.09 3.44
N GLY A 84 -11.99 -6.39 3.39
CA GLY A 84 -11.37 -7.30 2.42
C GLY A 84 -11.59 -6.82 0.97
N GLY A 85 -10.60 -7.00 0.10
CA GLY A 85 -10.67 -6.66 -1.32
C GLY A 85 -10.58 -5.17 -1.64
N THR A 86 -10.51 -4.29 -0.64
CA THR A 86 -10.37 -2.84 -0.87
C THR A 86 -8.94 -2.45 -1.26
N THR A 87 -8.79 -1.24 -1.80
CA THR A 87 -7.48 -0.63 -2.04
C THR A 87 -7.13 0.34 -0.92
N VAL A 88 -5.95 0.19 -0.33
CA VAL A 88 -5.39 0.99 0.75
C VAL A 88 -4.19 1.78 0.24
N GLN A 89 -4.07 3.04 0.65
CA GLN A 89 -2.89 3.86 0.36
C GLN A 89 -2.21 4.33 1.65
N LEU A 90 -0.90 4.18 1.71
CA LEU A 90 -0.04 4.76 2.73
C LEU A 90 0.85 5.82 2.11
N SER A 91 1.21 6.84 2.88
CA SER A 91 2.11 7.90 2.44
C SER A 91 3.14 8.24 3.51
N VAL A 92 4.27 8.79 3.07
CA VAL A 92 5.24 9.46 3.94
C VAL A 92 5.67 10.78 3.33
N GLU A 93 5.82 11.79 4.18
CA GLU A 93 6.42 13.07 3.79
C GLU A 93 7.87 13.14 4.29
N GLY A 94 8.80 12.72 3.42
CA GLY A 94 10.23 12.79 3.66
C GLY A 94 10.84 14.15 3.31
N THR A 95 11.56 14.75 4.26
CA THR A 95 12.35 15.98 4.08
C THR A 95 13.83 15.67 3.87
N GLY A 96 14.69 16.69 3.79
CA GLY A 96 16.13 16.56 3.56
C GLY A 96 16.54 16.80 2.10
N THR A 97 17.84 16.88 1.84
CA THR A 97 18.38 17.25 0.52
C THR A 97 18.03 16.19 -0.54
N PRO A 98 17.41 16.55 -1.69
CA PRO A 98 17.20 15.63 -2.82
C PRO A 98 18.51 15.21 -3.53
N PRO A 99 18.53 14.12 -4.31
CA PRO A 99 17.44 13.16 -4.50
C PRO A 99 17.24 12.26 -3.27
N ARG A 100 15.99 11.86 -3.03
CA ARG A 100 15.61 10.94 -1.96
C ARG A 100 15.10 9.64 -2.57
N SER A 101 15.57 8.51 -2.05
CA SER A 101 14.99 7.19 -2.31
C SER A 101 14.10 6.78 -1.15
N TYR A 102 13.12 5.93 -1.45
CA TYR A 102 12.16 5.40 -0.48
C TYR A 102 12.25 3.87 -0.52
N GLN A 103 11.97 3.23 0.59
CA GLN A 103 11.84 1.79 0.70
C GLN A 103 10.76 1.47 1.74
N TRP A 104 9.60 1.00 1.27
CA TRP A 104 8.55 0.51 2.14
C TRP A 104 8.91 -0.88 2.68
N ARG A 105 8.45 -1.15 3.90
CA ARG A 105 8.67 -2.40 4.61
C ARG A 105 7.39 -2.85 5.27
N ARG A 106 7.15 -4.16 5.24
CA ARG A 106 6.11 -4.84 6.02
C ARG A 106 6.79 -5.77 7.02
N ASP A 107 6.46 -5.62 8.30
CA ASP A 107 7.03 -6.39 9.41
C ASP A 107 8.57 -6.37 9.43
N GLY A 108 9.14 -5.25 9.02
CA GLY A 108 10.58 -5.03 8.92
C GLY A 108 11.26 -5.59 7.67
N ILE A 109 10.52 -6.22 6.76
CA ILE A 109 11.03 -6.75 5.48
C ILE A 109 10.73 -5.77 4.35
N ASP A 110 11.74 -5.48 3.53
CA ASP A 110 11.62 -4.61 2.34
C ASP A 110 10.61 -5.19 1.35
N LEU A 111 9.69 -4.33 0.90
CA LEU A 111 8.72 -4.65 -0.14
C LEU A 111 9.29 -4.34 -1.53
N ASP A 112 8.87 -5.14 -2.50
CA ASP A 112 9.06 -4.88 -3.92
C ASP A 112 7.69 -4.64 -4.56
N ASP A 113 7.66 -3.93 -5.69
CA ASP A 113 6.46 -3.83 -6.51
C ASP A 113 6.08 -5.21 -7.05
N ALA A 114 4.83 -5.60 -6.84
CA ALA A 114 4.29 -6.93 -7.15
C ALA A 114 2.76 -6.82 -7.38
N PRO A 115 2.08 -7.85 -7.89
CA PRO A 115 0.62 -7.86 -7.88
C PRO A 115 0.09 -7.58 -6.45
N GLY A 116 -0.78 -6.58 -6.31
CA GLY A 116 -1.28 -6.13 -5.01
C GLY A 116 -0.44 -5.07 -4.30
N VAL A 117 0.77 -4.75 -4.77
CA VAL A 117 1.70 -3.79 -4.14
C VAL A 117 2.33 -2.88 -5.20
N THR A 118 2.07 -1.58 -5.13
CA THR A 118 2.65 -0.60 -6.07
C THR A 118 3.21 0.61 -5.34
N GLY A 119 4.40 1.07 -5.72
CA GLY A 119 5.06 2.22 -5.11
C GLY A 119 5.94 1.87 -3.91
N ALA A 120 6.46 0.64 -3.84
CA ALA A 120 7.34 0.19 -2.77
C ALA A 120 8.61 1.05 -2.62
N THR A 121 9.05 1.73 -3.69
CA THR A 121 10.16 2.70 -3.67
C THR A 121 9.73 4.15 -3.91
N SER A 122 8.48 4.49 -3.57
CA SER A 122 7.87 5.80 -3.78
C SER A 122 7.41 6.43 -2.45
N PRO A 123 7.12 7.75 -2.40
CA PRO A 123 6.54 8.38 -1.20
C PRO A 123 5.16 7.81 -0.81
N THR A 124 4.47 7.19 -1.76
CA THR A 124 3.13 6.58 -1.58
C THR A 124 3.18 5.11 -1.94
N LEU A 125 2.64 4.26 -1.08
CA LEU A 125 2.45 2.83 -1.28
C LEU A 125 0.96 2.55 -1.48
N GLU A 126 0.62 1.87 -2.55
CA GLU A 126 -0.73 1.37 -2.80
C GLU A 126 -0.77 -0.15 -2.63
N LEU A 127 -1.74 -0.61 -1.84
CA LEU A 127 -2.03 -2.01 -1.58
C LEU A 127 -3.43 -2.31 -2.11
N SER A 128 -3.55 -3.16 -3.12
CA SER A 128 -4.86 -3.56 -3.66
C SER A 128 -5.23 -4.97 -3.23
N ASP A 129 -6.53 -5.26 -3.25
CA ASP A 129 -7.06 -6.57 -2.83
C ASP A 129 -6.67 -6.92 -1.38
N PHE A 130 -6.94 -5.99 -0.45
CA PHE A 130 -6.51 -6.12 0.94
C PHE A 130 -7.07 -7.39 1.59
N ASP A 131 -6.20 -8.25 2.13
CA ASP A 131 -6.56 -9.52 2.77
C ASP A 131 -5.67 -9.80 3.99
N LEU A 132 -5.82 -10.99 4.60
CA LEU A 132 -4.99 -11.42 5.74
C LEU A 132 -3.50 -11.50 5.42
N GLY A 133 -3.12 -11.73 4.16
CA GLY A 133 -1.73 -11.73 3.71
C GLY A 133 -1.15 -10.33 3.55
N VAL A 134 -1.99 -9.28 3.54
CA VAL A 134 -1.60 -7.87 3.51
C VAL A 134 -1.53 -7.25 4.90
N VAL A 135 -2.31 -7.74 5.88
CA VAL A 135 -2.25 -7.30 7.29
C VAL A 135 -0.81 -7.32 7.84
N GLY A 136 -0.44 -6.27 8.58
CA GLY A 136 0.89 -6.18 9.19
C GLY A 136 1.32 -4.77 9.57
N LEU A 137 2.58 -4.65 9.96
CA LEU A 137 3.19 -3.41 10.40
C LEU A 137 4.00 -2.75 9.26
N TYR A 138 3.57 -1.58 8.82
CA TYR A 138 4.16 -0.87 7.69
C TYR A 138 5.04 0.30 8.14
N SER A 139 6.21 0.43 7.52
CA SER A 139 7.10 1.60 7.70
C SER A 139 7.83 1.91 6.41
N CYS A 140 8.30 3.16 6.24
CA CYS A 140 9.11 3.57 5.11
C CYS A 140 10.49 4.08 5.56
N VAL A 141 11.53 3.72 4.83
CA VAL A 141 12.88 4.27 4.99
C VAL A 141 13.14 5.27 3.87
N VAL A 142 13.46 6.50 4.24
CA VAL A 142 13.84 7.57 3.30
C VAL A 142 15.34 7.76 3.39
N THR A 143 16.04 7.68 2.26
CA THR A 143 17.51 7.77 2.19
C THR A 143 17.95 8.85 1.21
N ASN A 144 19.01 9.57 1.55
CA ASN A 144 19.74 10.44 0.63
C ASN A 144 21.25 10.30 0.87
N LEU A 145 22.06 11.13 0.19
CA LEU A 145 23.52 11.11 0.32
C LEU A 145 24.05 11.35 1.75
N CYS A 146 23.25 11.98 2.61
CA CYS A 146 23.65 12.34 3.98
C CYS A 146 23.18 11.39 5.07
N GLY A 147 22.34 10.41 4.74
CA GLY A 147 21.88 9.43 5.70
C GLY A 147 20.48 8.94 5.37
N SER A 148 19.85 8.35 6.38
CA SER A 148 18.50 7.82 6.28
C SER A 148 17.66 8.18 7.50
N ALA A 149 16.34 8.20 7.31
CA ALA A 149 15.36 8.24 8.37
C ALA A 149 14.31 7.15 8.14
N THR A 150 13.76 6.62 9.23
CA THR A 150 12.67 5.65 9.20
C THR A 150 11.42 6.30 9.78
N SER A 151 10.27 6.09 9.15
CA SER A 151 8.98 6.57 9.65
C SER A 151 8.56 5.86 10.94
N GLY A 152 7.50 6.39 11.58
CA GLY A 152 6.71 5.58 12.49
C GLY A 152 6.09 4.37 11.79
N THR A 153 5.53 3.46 12.58
CA THR A 153 4.88 2.25 12.09
C THR A 153 3.37 2.45 12.01
N ALA A 154 2.78 2.09 10.87
CA ALA A 154 1.32 1.96 10.71
C ALA A 154 0.90 0.50 10.90
N SER A 155 -0.11 0.27 11.74
CA SER A 155 -0.80 -1.02 11.83
C SER A 155 -1.91 -1.04 10.80
N LEU A 156 -1.88 -2.00 9.86
CA LEU A 156 -2.99 -2.27 8.98
C LEU A 156 -3.64 -3.59 9.36
N ASP A 157 -4.91 -3.52 9.71
CA ASP A 157 -5.71 -4.64 10.16
C ASP A 157 -6.89 -4.86 9.21
N LEU A 158 -7.47 -6.06 9.20
CA LEU A 158 -8.76 -6.26 8.56
C LEU A 158 -9.85 -5.61 9.42
N ALA A 159 -10.75 -4.87 8.77
CA ALA A 159 -11.94 -4.38 9.43
C ALA A 159 -12.80 -5.58 9.85
N SER A 160 -13.14 -5.62 11.13
CA SER A 160 -14.09 -6.60 11.64
C SER A 160 -15.46 -6.33 11.01
N GLY A 161 -16.05 -7.37 10.42
CA GLY A 161 -17.41 -7.31 9.90
C GLY A 161 -18.44 -7.11 11.01
N PRO A 162 -19.69 -6.79 10.65
CA PRO A 162 -20.80 -6.85 11.58
C PRO A 162 -20.95 -8.27 12.13
N THR A 163 -21.12 -8.42 13.44
CA THR A 163 -21.25 -9.74 14.07
C THR A 163 -22.71 -10.16 14.17
N PHE A 164 -23.02 -11.43 13.99
CA PHE A 164 -24.38 -11.96 14.07
C PHE A 164 -24.43 -13.31 14.76
N SER A 165 -25.64 -13.76 15.09
CA SER A 165 -25.91 -15.14 15.50
C SER A 165 -26.67 -15.82 14.36
N ARG A 166 -26.13 -16.92 13.83
CA ARG A 166 -26.69 -17.61 12.67
C ARG A 166 -28.07 -18.18 13.00
N GLY A 167 -29.03 -17.88 12.12
CA GLY A 167 -30.43 -18.22 12.27
C GLY A 167 -31.26 -17.23 13.10
N ASP A 168 -30.65 -16.25 13.78
CA ASP A 168 -31.34 -15.17 14.50
C ASP A 168 -31.65 -14.02 13.52
N CYS A 169 -32.74 -14.18 12.77
CA CYS A 169 -33.11 -13.30 11.66
C CYS A 169 -33.86 -12.06 12.13
N ASP A 170 -34.52 -12.11 13.29
CA ASP A 170 -35.16 -10.94 13.88
C ASP A 170 -34.24 -10.13 14.81
N ALA A 171 -33.04 -10.66 15.09
CA ALA A 171 -31.95 -10.04 15.83
C ALA A 171 -32.32 -9.71 17.29
N ASP A 172 -33.16 -10.55 17.90
CA ASP A 172 -33.55 -10.42 19.32
C ASP A 172 -32.57 -11.11 20.29
N GLY A 173 -31.57 -11.82 19.76
CA GLY A 173 -30.55 -12.54 20.49
C GLY A 173 -30.93 -13.98 20.84
N LEU A 174 -32.08 -14.48 20.37
CA LEU A 174 -32.59 -15.82 20.64
C LEU A 174 -33.02 -16.52 19.35
N LEU A 175 -32.37 -17.64 19.03
CA LEU A 175 -32.86 -18.51 17.97
C LEU A 175 -34.20 -19.18 18.37
N GLY A 176 -35.30 -18.72 17.80
CA GLY A 176 -36.68 -19.09 18.13
C GLY A 176 -37.64 -19.10 16.94
N ILE A 177 -38.94 -19.20 17.22
CA ILE A 177 -39.97 -19.32 16.15
C ILE A 177 -40.17 -18.01 15.37
N ALA A 178 -39.79 -16.87 15.96
CA ALA A 178 -39.92 -15.58 15.31
C ALA A 178 -38.96 -15.45 14.11
N ASP A 179 -37.80 -16.11 14.16
CA ASP A 179 -36.81 -16.10 13.09
C ASP A 179 -37.28 -16.70 11.77
N PRO A 180 -37.76 -17.96 11.69
CA PRO A 180 -38.23 -18.51 10.43
C PRO A 180 -39.47 -17.75 9.93
N ILE A 181 -40.27 -17.14 10.82
CA ILE A 181 -41.36 -16.25 10.39
C ILE A 181 -40.79 -14.99 9.72
N ARG A 182 -39.71 -14.42 10.26
CA ARG A 182 -39.03 -13.25 9.70
C ARG A 182 -38.40 -13.54 8.33
N VAL A 183 -37.74 -14.68 8.18
CA VAL A 183 -37.24 -15.16 6.89
C VAL A 183 -38.37 -15.26 5.87
N LEU A 184 -39.49 -15.90 6.24
CA LEU A 184 -40.65 -16.07 5.33
C LEU A 184 -41.31 -14.72 4.96
N ASP A 185 -41.41 -13.78 5.91
CA ASP A 185 -41.92 -12.42 5.67
C ASP A 185 -41.07 -11.68 4.63
N TYR A 186 -39.75 -11.76 4.77
CA TYR A 186 -38.79 -11.18 3.81
C TYR A 186 -38.87 -11.86 2.44
N ALA A 187 -38.80 -13.19 2.40
CA ALA A 187 -38.74 -13.96 1.15
C ALA A 187 -40.01 -13.87 0.29
N PHE A 188 -41.20 -13.79 0.90
CA PHE A 188 -42.47 -13.81 0.16
C PHE A 188 -43.24 -12.50 0.13
N SER A 189 -43.21 -11.73 1.22
CA SER A 189 -44.14 -10.61 1.38
C SER A 189 -43.52 -9.26 0.99
N GLY A 190 -42.23 -9.25 0.61
CA GLY A 190 -41.49 -8.00 0.45
C GLY A 190 -41.44 -7.22 1.76
N GLY A 191 -41.38 -7.94 2.89
CA GLY A 191 -41.25 -7.37 4.22
C GLY A 191 -40.05 -6.43 4.32
N SER A 192 -40.01 -5.62 5.37
CA SER A 192 -38.86 -4.74 5.63
C SER A 192 -37.56 -5.56 5.61
N LEU A 193 -36.54 -5.07 4.89
CA LEU A 193 -35.21 -5.68 4.85
C LEU A 193 -34.74 -6.03 6.28
N PRO A 194 -34.34 -7.29 6.56
CA PRO A 194 -33.75 -7.66 7.83
C PRO A 194 -32.51 -6.81 8.16
N THR A 195 -32.24 -6.64 9.46
CA THR A 195 -31.06 -5.90 9.91
C THR A 195 -29.76 -6.64 9.64
N CYS A 196 -29.84 -7.94 9.44
CA CYS A 196 -28.72 -8.83 9.21
C CYS A 196 -29.16 -9.94 8.26
N LEU A 197 -28.64 -9.94 7.03
CA LEU A 197 -29.00 -11.00 6.07
C LEU A 197 -28.27 -12.30 6.38
N ASP A 198 -27.03 -12.22 6.89
CA ASP A 198 -26.25 -13.41 7.33
C ASP A 198 -26.92 -14.12 8.51
N GLY A 199 -27.57 -13.35 9.39
CA GLY A 199 -28.41 -13.90 10.46
C GLY A 199 -29.65 -14.64 9.95
N CYS A 200 -30.16 -14.25 8.78
CA CYS A 200 -31.30 -14.87 8.13
C CYS A 200 -30.94 -16.06 7.24
N ASP A 201 -29.68 -16.16 6.79
CA ASP A 201 -29.12 -17.34 6.12
C ASP A 201 -28.73 -18.39 7.17
N GLY A 202 -29.75 -19.12 7.60
CA GLY A 202 -29.64 -20.10 8.67
C GLY A 202 -28.94 -21.38 8.22
N ASN A 203 -29.06 -21.74 6.94
CA ASN A 203 -28.46 -22.97 6.40
C ASN A 203 -27.06 -22.75 5.79
N ASP A 204 -26.59 -21.50 5.75
CA ASP A 204 -25.24 -21.08 5.35
C ASP A 204 -24.94 -21.40 3.87
N ASP A 205 -25.92 -21.20 2.99
CA ASP A 205 -25.81 -21.49 1.55
C ASP A 205 -25.57 -20.27 0.66
N GLY A 206 -25.49 -19.07 1.26
CA GLY A 206 -25.23 -17.78 0.62
C GLY A 206 -26.49 -17.12 0.05
N ALA A 207 -27.69 -17.58 0.43
CA ALA A 207 -28.95 -17.03 -0.03
C ALA A 207 -30.03 -17.08 1.06
N VAL A 208 -30.70 -15.96 1.31
CA VAL A 208 -31.86 -15.92 2.22
C VAL A 208 -33.14 -16.35 1.47
N ASP A 209 -33.57 -17.60 1.68
CA ASP A 209 -34.77 -18.19 1.08
C ASP A 209 -35.57 -19.14 2.02
N LEU A 210 -36.36 -20.04 1.44
CA LEU A 210 -37.21 -20.97 2.21
C LEU A 210 -36.43 -22.08 2.88
N GLY A 211 -35.25 -22.40 2.35
CA GLY A 211 -34.29 -23.34 2.91
C GLY A 211 -33.92 -22.94 4.33
N ASP A 212 -33.70 -21.65 4.59
CA ASP A 212 -33.36 -21.14 5.91
C ASP A 212 -34.49 -21.32 6.92
N ALA A 213 -35.71 -20.95 6.54
CA ALA A 213 -36.86 -21.11 7.40
C ALA A 213 -37.09 -22.59 7.76
N VAL A 214 -36.95 -23.49 6.78
CA VAL A 214 -37.06 -24.94 6.99
C VAL A 214 -35.92 -25.45 7.87
N PHE A 215 -34.70 -24.95 7.69
CA PHE A 215 -33.55 -25.33 8.49
C PHE A 215 -33.74 -24.95 9.96
N VAL A 216 -34.08 -23.69 10.25
CA VAL A 216 -34.29 -23.20 11.62
C VAL A 216 -35.44 -23.95 12.30
N LEU A 217 -36.56 -24.17 11.60
CA LEU A 217 -37.68 -24.97 12.12
C LEU A 217 -37.28 -26.43 12.41
N GLY A 218 -36.45 -27.02 11.54
CA GLY A 218 -35.91 -28.37 11.71
C GLY A 218 -35.04 -28.48 12.97
N PHE A 219 -34.16 -27.51 13.19
CA PHE A 219 -33.36 -27.41 14.41
C PHE A 219 -34.23 -27.29 15.66
N LEU A 220 -35.20 -26.36 15.67
CA LEU A 220 -36.03 -26.06 16.84
C LEU A 220 -36.97 -27.20 17.26
N PHE A 221 -37.58 -27.89 16.30
CA PHE A 221 -38.71 -28.79 16.60
C PHE A 221 -38.48 -30.26 16.24
N VAL A 222 -37.55 -30.56 15.34
CA VAL A 222 -37.39 -31.91 14.75
C VAL A 222 -36.05 -32.54 15.13
N GLY A 223 -35.18 -31.82 15.85
CA GLY A 223 -33.85 -32.30 16.22
C GLY A 223 -32.88 -32.31 15.05
N GLY A 224 -33.04 -31.35 14.12
CA GLY A 224 -32.13 -31.12 13.02
C GLY A 224 -30.72 -30.70 13.47
N PRO A 225 -29.79 -30.49 12.51
CA PRO A 225 -28.45 -30.03 12.81
C PRO A 225 -28.45 -28.65 13.49
N THR A 226 -27.47 -28.41 14.35
CA THR A 226 -27.21 -27.07 14.91
C THR A 226 -26.73 -26.14 13.79
N PRO A 227 -27.10 -24.84 13.80
CA PRO A 227 -26.51 -23.85 12.89
C PRO A 227 -24.98 -23.88 12.94
N SER A 228 -24.33 -23.60 11.80
CA SER A 228 -22.89 -23.38 11.76
C SER A 228 -22.52 -22.13 12.55
N THR A 229 -21.23 -21.96 12.83
CA THR A 229 -20.73 -20.72 13.44
C THR A 229 -21.09 -19.52 12.56
N PRO A 230 -21.45 -18.35 13.12
CA PRO A 230 -21.49 -18.02 14.55
C PRO A 230 -22.82 -18.38 15.24
N TYR A 231 -22.85 -19.46 16.04
CA TYR A 231 -23.98 -19.86 16.91
C TYR A 231 -23.41 -20.71 18.08
N PRO A 232 -23.94 -20.63 19.32
CA PRO A 232 -25.09 -19.85 19.80
C PRO A 232 -24.78 -18.42 20.24
N GLY A 233 -23.55 -17.94 20.00
CA GLY A 233 -23.14 -16.57 20.31
C GLY A 233 -22.85 -15.79 19.04
N CYS A 234 -22.66 -14.48 19.18
CA CYS A 234 -22.33 -13.65 18.05
C CYS A 234 -20.88 -13.80 17.60
N GLY A 235 -20.67 -13.70 16.30
CA GLY A 235 -19.36 -13.68 15.66
C GLY A 235 -19.46 -13.13 14.24
N GLU A 236 -18.31 -13.01 13.58
CA GLU A 236 -18.23 -12.65 12.16
C GLU A 236 -18.66 -13.82 11.28
N ASP A 237 -18.95 -13.54 10.02
CA ASP A 237 -19.23 -14.57 9.04
C ASP A 237 -17.95 -15.35 8.67
N PRO A 238 -17.84 -16.65 8.98
CA PRO A 238 -16.69 -17.46 8.56
C PRO A 238 -16.72 -17.76 7.05
N THR A 239 -17.86 -17.60 6.40
CA THR A 239 -18.07 -17.87 4.98
C THR A 239 -18.24 -16.55 4.26
N SER A 240 -17.34 -16.24 3.33
CA SER A 240 -17.49 -15.02 2.54
C SER A 240 -18.48 -15.25 1.40
N ASP A 241 -19.57 -14.49 1.40
CA ASP A 241 -20.55 -14.45 0.34
C ASP A 241 -21.12 -13.00 0.16
N PRO A 242 -22.07 -12.76 -0.76
CA PRO A 242 -22.60 -11.41 -1.01
C PRO A 242 -23.56 -10.87 0.06
N LEU A 243 -23.99 -11.69 1.02
CA LEU A 243 -24.79 -11.25 2.15
C LEU A 243 -23.91 -10.48 3.16
N ASP A 244 -24.55 -9.59 3.92
CA ASP A 244 -23.89 -8.82 4.97
C ASP A 244 -24.92 -8.39 6.02
N CYS A 245 -24.44 -7.88 7.15
CA CYS A 245 -25.27 -7.36 8.22
C CYS A 245 -25.19 -5.83 8.36
N ALA A 246 -26.33 -5.16 8.21
CA ALA A 246 -26.39 -3.70 8.37
C ALA A 246 -26.05 -3.25 9.81
N ARG A 247 -26.22 -4.14 10.80
CA ARG A 247 -25.83 -3.92 12.21
C ARG A 247 -25.38 -5.22 12.85
N SER A 248 -24.36 -5.12 13.71
CA SER A 248 -24.01 -6.19 14.62
C SER A 248 -25.15 -6.50 15.59
N CYS A 249 -25.21 -7.74 16.05
CA CYS A 249 -26.05 -8.16 17.16
C CYS A 249 -25.77 -7.30 18.43
N PRO A 250 -26.76 -7.16 19.34
CA PRO A 250 -26.60 -6.44 20.60
C PRO A 250 -25.66 -7.11 21.62
#